data_AF-A0A9P7BJQ7-F1
#
_entry.id   AF-A0A9P7BJQ7-F1
#
_cell.length_a   1.000
_cell.length_b   1.000
_cell.length_c   1.000
_cell.angle_alpha   90.00
_cell.angle_beta   90.00
_cell.angle_gamma   90.00
#
_symmetry.space_group_name_H-M   'P 1'
#
loop_
_entity.id
_entity.type
_entity.pdbx_description
1 polymer ?
#
loop_
_entity_poly.entity_id
_entity_poly.type
_entity_poly.pdbx_seq_one_letter_code
_entity_poly.pdbx_strand_id
1 'polypeptide(L)'
;MEAIHRRFVPVAAHHDYEYVYLPSRYREPISSLRSKLHKLKINNARVLDVHYPDRQVVALLVHTEYTADLLAAFAKAKVEPIEGFNPLNPDLLRDPTLRRKESFLKDTNTP
;
A
#
# COMPACT_ATOMS: atom_id res chain seq x y z
N MET A 1 25.81 24.16 29.40
CA MET A 1 24.78 23.20 28.97
C MET A 1 24.82 23.16 27.45
N GLU A 2 25.51 22.18 26.87
CA GLU A 2 25.51 22.02 25.40
C GLU A 2 24.17 21.42 24.97
N ALA A 3 23.47 22.13 24.09
CA ALA A 3 22.24 21.65 23.49
C ALA A 3 22.60 20.61 22.42
N ILE A 4 22.14 19.37 22.61
CA ILE A 4 22.24 18.32 21.60
C ILE A 4 21.26 18.67 20.48
N HIS A 5 21.75 19.32 19.43
CA HIS A 5 20.97 19.55 18.21
C HIS A 5 20.93 18.26 17.38
N ARG A 6 19.73 17.76 17.09
CA ARG A 6 19.53 16.69 16.11
C ARG A 6 20.06 17.17 14.76
N ARG A 7 21.16 16.57 14.29
CA ARG A 7 21.74 16.88 12.98
C ARG A 7 20.82 16.30 11.91
N PHE A 8 20.07 17.17 11.23
CA PHE A 8 19.33 16.79 10.04
C PHE A 8 20.34 16.39 8.96
N VAL A 9 20.31 15.11 8.58
CA VAL A 9 21.06 14.62 7.43
C VAL A 9 20.38 15.18 6.18
N PRO A 10 21.13 15.62 5.15
CA PRO A 10 20.54 16.01 3.89
C PRO A 10 19.62 14.91 3.37
N VAL A 11 18.38 15.30 3.15
CA VAL A 11 17.28 14.46 2.69
C VAL A 11 17.61 14.01 1.27
N ALA A 12 17.46 12.72 0.96
CA ALA A 12 17.76 12.17 -0.36
C ALA A 12 16.88 12.86 -1.42
N ALA A 13 17.41 13.10 -2.62
CA ALA A 13 16.74 13.88 -3.67
C ALA A 13 15.40 13.27 -4.15
N HIS A 14 15.16 11.99 -3.87
CA HIS A 14 13.95 11.26 -4.23
C HIS A 14 13.36 10.62 -2.97
N HIS A 15 12.44 11.33 -2.32
CA HIS A 15 11.60 10.77 -1.25
C HIS A 15 10.43 10.03 -1.89
N ASP A 16 10.77 8.93 -2.53
CA ASP A 16 9.76 8.13 -3.20
C ASP A 16 9.14 7.19 -2.16
N TYR A 17 7.81 7.21 -2.15
CA TYR A 17 7.00 6.33 -1.34
C TYR A 17 6.23 5.40 -2.26
N GLU A 18 6.13 4.15 -1.86
CA GLU A 18 5.51 3.10 -2.64
C GLU A 18 4.43 2.40 -1.83
N TYR A 19 3.36 2.02 -2.51
CA TYR A 19 2.33 1.16 -1.95
C TYR A 19 2.66 -0.29 -2.26
N VAL A 20 2.80 -1.09 -1.21
CA VAL A 20 2.89 -2.55 -1.33
C VAL A 20 1.53 -3.14 -1.01
N TYR A 21 0.96 -3.85 -1.99
CA TYR A 21 -0.34 -4.48 -1.86
C TYR A 21 -0.21 -5.92 -1.42
N LEU A 22 -1.05 -6.33 -0.48
CA LEU A 22 -1.07 -7.65 0.13
C LEU A 22 -2.47 -8.24 0.05
N PRO A 23 -2.60 -9.54 -0.24
CA PRO A 23 -3.88 -10.22 -0.13
C PRO A 23 -4.28 -10.32 1.34
N SER A 24 -5.53 -9.96 1.65
CA SER A 24 -6.13 -10.16 2.96
C SER A 24 -7.47 -10.87 2.83
N ARG A 25 -7.77 -11.77 3.77
CA ARG A 25 -9.07 -12.46 3.78
C ARG A 25 -10.21 -11.57 4.26
N TYR A 26 -9.90 -10.64 5.16
CA TYR A 26 -10.87 -9.72 5.76
C TYR A 26 -10.17 -8.45 6.21
N ARG A 27 -10.96 -7.41 6.51
CA ARG A 27 -10.45 -6.16 7.05
C ARG A 27 -10.08 -6.36 8.52
N GLU A 28 -8.79 -6.46 8.79
CA GLU A 28 -8.28 -6.58 10.16
C GLU A 28 -8.17 -5.21 10.84
N PRO A 29 -8.40 -5.13 12.17
CA PRO A 29 -8.06 -3.94 12.92
C PRO A 29 -6.59 -3.58 12.71
N ILE A 30 -6.30 -2.28 12.55
CA ILE A 30 -4.93 -1.80 12.28
C ILE A 30 -3.96 -2.24 13.37
N SER A 31 -4.41 -2.31 14.63
CA SER A 31 -3.62 -2.83 15.77
C SER A 31 -3.20 -4.29 15.59
N SER A 32 -4.12 -5.15 15.15
CA SER A 32 -3.86 -6.56 14.88
C SER A 32 -2.90 -6.72 13.71
N LEU A 33 -3.09 -5.95 12.63
CA LEU A 33 -2.19 -5.98 11.48
C LEU A 33 -0.78 -5.52 11.87
N ARG A 34 -0.64 -4.40 12.57
CA ARG A 34 0.67 -3.93 13.07
C ARG A 34 1.34 -4.93 14.01
N SER A 35 0.56 -5.65 14.81
CA SER A 35 1.10 -6.74 15.63
C SER A 35 1.63 -7.89 14.78
N LYS A 36 0.97 -8.23 13.66
CA LYS A 36 1.46 -9.24 12.71
C LYS A 36 2.72 -8.79 11.98
N LEU A 37 2.76 -7.55 11.50
CA LEU A 37 3.95 -6.97 10.88
C LEU A 37 5.14 -7.01 11.85
N HIS A 38 4.92 -6.67 13.13
CA HIS A 38 5.96 -6.79 14.15
C HIS A 38 6.45 -8.24 14.35
N LYS A 39 5.53 -9.22 14.34
CA LYS A 39 5.90 -10.66 14.40
C LYS A 39 6.71 -11.11 13.19
N LEU A 40 6.44 -10.53 12.02
CA LEU A 40 7.21 -10.75 10.78
C LEU A 40 8.56 -10.01 10.75
N LYS A 41 8.97 -9.39 11.88
CA LYS A 41 10.20 -8.58 12.01
C LYS A 41 10.21 -7.36 11.09
N ILE A 42 9.04 -6.90 10.65
CA ILE A 42 8.89 -5.65 9.90
C ILE A 42 8.86 -4.51 10.89
N ASN A 43 9.61 -3.45 10.59
CA ASN A 43 9.64 -2.27 11.45
C ASN A 43 8.39 -1.41 11.21
N ASN A 44 7.45 -1.43 12.16
CA ASN A 44 6.24 -0.64 12.10
C ASN A 44 6.51 0.88 11.96
N ALA A 45 7.67 1.39 12.41
CA ALA A 45 8.02 2.80 12.24
C ALA A 45 8.36 3.17 10.79
N ARG A 46 8.69 2.18 9.94
CA ARG A 46 8.94 2.38 8.51
C ARG A 46 7.68 2.21 7.64
N VAL A 47 6.60 1.71 8.22
CA VAL A 47 5.28 1.62 7.58
C VAL A 47 4.50 2.88 7.95
N LEU A 48 4.41 3.80 6.99
CA LEU A 48 3.81 5.12 7.20
C LEU A 48 2.30 5.03 7.37
N ASP A 49 1.65 4.25 6.51
CA ASP A 49 0.20 4.07 6.54
C ASP A 49 -0.21 2.66 6.17
N VAL A 50 -1.40 2.29 6.63
CA VAL A 50 -2.09 1.05 6.31
C VAL A 50 -3.50 1.40 5.86
N HIS A 51 -3.81 1.14 4.59
CA HIS A 51 -5.15 1.35 4.07
C HIS A 51 -5.71 0.07 3.41
N TYR A 52 -7.02 0.05 3.22
CA TYR A 52 -7.75 -1.07 2.61
C TYR A 52 -8.46 -0.56 1.36
N PRO A 53 -7.83 -0.65 0.16
CA PRO A 53 -8.44 -0.17 -1.07
C PRO A 53 -9.60 -1.06 -1.55
N ASP A 54 -9.59 -2.36 -1.23
CA ASP A 54 -10.70 -3.29 -1.50
C ASP A 54 -10.90 -4.23 -0.29
N ARG A 55 -12.01 -5.00 -0.29
CA ARG A 55 -12.40 -5.93 0.78
C ARG A 55 -11.36 -7.02 1.08
N GLN A 56 -10.47 -7.29 0.14
CA GLN A 56 -9.48 -8.37 0.23
C GLN A 56 -8.04 -7.90 -0.05
N VAL A 57 -7.82 -6.58 -0.04
CA VAL A 57 -6.50 -6.00 -0.30
C VAL A 57 -6.13 -5.09 0.86
N VAL A 58 -4.93 -5.27 1.37
CA VAL A 58 -4.26 -4.35 2.28
C VAL A 58 -3.19 -3.64 1.49
N ALA A 59 -3.06 -2.34 1.69
CA ALA A 59 -1.98 -1.55 1.12
C ALA A 59 -1.15 -0.95 2.24
N LEU A 60 0.16 -1.13 2.13
CA LEU A 60 1.14 -0.60 3.07
C LEU A 60 1.92 0.52 2.36
N LEU A 61 1.88 1.72 2.93
CA LEU A 61 2.70 2.83 2.44
C LEU A 61 4.07 2.78 3.09
N VAL A 62 5.11 2.63 2.29
CA VAL A 62 6.51 2.48 2.73
C VAL A 62 7.45 3.32 1.89
N HIS A 63 8.63 3.62 2.43
CA HIS A 63 9.68 4.26 1.65
C HIS A 63 10.25 3.28 0.61
N THR A 64 10.52 3.73 -0.61
CA THR A 64 11.03 2.86 -1.69
C THR A 64 12.32 2.14 -1.31
N GLU A 65 13.22 2.78 -0.57
CA GLU A 65 14.44 2.13 -0.05
C GLU A 65 14.15 0.95 0.89
N TYR A 66 13.00 0.96 1.57
CA TYR A 66 12.59 -0.11 2.47
C TYR A 66 11.77 -1.20 1.77
N THR A 67 11.26 -0.96 0.55
CA THR A 67 10.47 -1.95 -0.19
C THR A 67 11.24 -3.26 -0.34
N ALA A 68 12.53 -3.22 -0.68
CA ALA A 68 13.36 -4.42 -0.83
C ALA A 68 13.47 -5.26 0.45
N ASP A 69 13.72 -4.62 1.60
CA ASP A 69 13.79 -5.28 2.91
C ASP A 69 12.45 -5.92 3.30
N LEU A 70 11.36 -5.21 2.98
CA LEU A 70 10.00 -5.63 3.29
C LEU A 70 9.55 -6.80 2.41
N LEU A 71 9.88 -6.78 1.12
CA LEU A 71 9.67 -7.92 0.21
C LEU A 71 10.49 -9.13 0.67
N ALA A 72 11.73 -8.95 1.12
CA ALA A 72 12.54 -10.03 1.67
C ALA A 72 11.93 -10.62 2.97
N ALA A 73 11.33 -9.78 3.83
CA ALA A 73 10.61 -10.23 5.01
C ALA A 73 9.33 -11.02 4.64
N PHE A 74 8.59 -10.58 3.63
CA PHE A 74 7.42 -11.30 3.12
C PHE A 74 7.77 -12.63 2.46
N ALA A 75 8.84 -12.68 1.68
CA ALA A 75 9.34 -13.93 1.10
C ALA A 75 9.67 -14.97 2.18
N LYS A 76 10.33 -14.55 3.28
CA LYS A 76 10.58 -15.42 4.44
C LYS A 76 9.28 -15.91 5.10
N ALA A 77 8.25 -15.08 5.09
CA ALA A 77 6.93 -15.38 5.64
C ALA A 77 6.03 -16.18 4.69
N LYS A 78 6.47 -16.46 3.46
CA LYS A 78 5.65 -17.02 2.37
C LYS A 78 4.40 -16.19 2.07
N VAL A 79 4.52 -14.87 2.21
CA VAL A 79 3.48 -13.93 1.84
C VAL A 79 3.84 -13.39 0.46
N GLU A 80 2.94 -13.59 -0.50
CA GLU A 80 3.09 -13.08 -1.87
C GLU A 80 2.33 -11.75 -1.99
N PRO A 81 3.04 -10.64 -2.24
CA PRO A 81 2.41 -9.35 -2.55
C PRO A 81 1.66 -9.40 -3.88
N ILE A 82 0.67 -8.52 -4.04
CA ILE A 82 -0.09 -8.37 -5.29
C ILE A 82 0.69 -7.43 -6.21
N GLU A 83 1.20 -7.97 -7.31
CA GLU A 83 1.86 -7.18 -8.36
C GLU A 83 0.82 -6.53 -9.29
N GLY A 84 1.06 -5.27 -9.68
CA GLY A 84 0.23 -4.57 -10.68
C GLY A 84 -1.17 -4.14 -10.22
N PHE A 85 -1.43 -4.11 -8.90
CA PHE A 85 -2.70 -3.60 -8.39
C PHE A 85 -2.86 -2.10 -8.69
N ASN A 86 -3.89 -1.75 -9.45
CA ASN A 86 -4.22 -0.35 -9.74
C ASN A 86 -5.34 0.15 -8.81
N PRO A 87 -5.04 0.99 -7.81
CA PRO A 87 -6.03 1.50 -6.88
C PRO A 87 -7.08 2.42 -7.54
N LEU A 88 -6.79 2.93 -8.74
CA LEU A 88 -7.69 3.80 -9.51
C LEU A 88 -8.62 3.03 -10.44
N ASN A 89 -8.60 1.69 -10.42
CA ASN A 89 -9.48 0.91 -11.27
C ASN A 89 -10.96 1.16 -10.88
N PRO A 90 -11.82 1.64 -11.81
CA PRO A 90 -13.22 1.92 -11.52
C PRO A 90 -14.01 0.70 -11.03
N ASP A 91 -13.60 -0.52 -11.39
CA ASP A 91 -14.21 -1.76 -10.90
C ASP A 91 -14.11 -1.91 -9.37
N LEU A 92 -13.09 -1.32 -8.73
CA LEU A 92 -12.89 -1.38 -7.28
C LEU A 92 -13.94 -0.57 -6.51
N LEU A 93 -14.52 0.48 -7.12
CA LEU A 93 -15.56 1.29 -6.48
C LEU A 93 -16.82 0.47 -6.20
N ARG A 94 -17.08 -0.58 -7.00
CA ARG A 94 -18.25 -1.47 -6.91
C ARG A 94 -19.57 -0.73 -6.70
N ASP A 95 -19.66 0.50 -7.15
CA ASP A 95 -20.85 1.33 -7.01
C ASP A 95 -21.82 0.94 -8.13
N PRO A 96 -23.02 0.40 -7.80
CA PRO A 96 -23.99 0.01 -8.81
C PRO A 96 -24.45 1.18 -9.70
N THR A 97 -24.28 2.43 -9.26
CA THR A 97 -24.60 3.62 -10.05
C THR A 97 -23.48 4.04 -11.01
N LEU A 98 -22.22 3.81 -10.67
CA LEU A 98 -21.06 4.09 -11.54
C LEU A 98 -20.83 2.99 -12.58
N ARG A 99 -21.16 1.73 -12.24
CA ARG A 99 -21.09 0.58 -13.16
C ARG A 99 -21.96 0.75 -14.43
N ARG A 100 -22.97 1.62 -14.37
CA ARG A 100 -23.89 1.93 -15.49
C ARG A 100 -23.34 2.96 -16.49
N LYS A 101 -22.32 3.75 -16.13
CA LYS A 101 -21.84 4.84 -17.01
C LYS A 101 -20.82 4.37 -18.06
N GLU A 102 -20.19 3.22 -17.87
CA GLU A 102 -19.21 2.69 -18.85
C GLU A 102 -19.85 2.21 -20.16
N SER A 103 -21.16 1.96 -20.18
CA SER A 103 -21.89 1.67 -21.42
C SER A 103 -22.17 2.92 -22.26
N PHE A 104 -22.01 4.13 -21.73
CA PHE A 104 -22.32 5.36 -22.47
C PHE A 104 -21.14 5.94 -23.26
N LEU A 105 -19.91 5.47 -23.02
CA LEU A 105 -18.72 5.96 -23.74
C LEU A 105 -18.35 5.11 -24.97
N LYS A 106 -19.08 4.02 -25.25
CA LYS A 106 -18.85 3.18 -26.44
C LYS A 106 -19.60 3.65 -27.69
N ASP A 107 -20.49 4.63 -27.58
CA ASP A 107 -21.40 5.01 -28.67
C ASP A 107 -20.96 6.27 -29.45
N THR A 108 -19.72 6.74 -29.30
CA THR A 108 -19.23 7.90 -30.07
C THR A 108 -17.95 7.57 -30.83
N ASN A 109 -18.05 6.64 -31.79
CA ASN A 109 -17.17 6.62 -32.96
C ASN A 109 -17.78 5.81 -34.11
N THR A 110 -18.53 6.50 -34.97
CA THR A 110 -18.81 6.30 -36.41
C THR A 110 -19.73 7.48 -36.79
N PRO A 111 -19.53 8.23 -37.89
CA PRO A 111 -18.97 7.84 -39.19
C PRO A 111 -17.57 8.37 -39.51
#